data_AF-K7N0X6-F1
#
_entry.id   AF-K7N0X6-F1
#
_cell.length_a   1.000
_cell.length_b   1.000
_cell.length_c   1.000
_cell.angle_alpha   90.00
_cell.angle_beta   90.00
_cell.angle_gamma   90.00
#
_symmetry.space_group_name_H-M   'P 1'
#
loop_
_entity.id
_entity.type
_entity.pdbx_description
1 polymer ?
#
loop_
_entity_poly.entity_id
_entity_poly.type
_entity_poly.pdbx_seq_one_letter_code
_entity_poly.pdbx_strand_id
1 'polypeptide(L)'
;MYIVEFQKRGLPHVHLLLFLHANKYPSPNDIDHIISAEIPSQKDDQELYKLVQNHMVHGPCGILRPTSPCMRNRCNGDGYPAYRRRNTGRTITKNGIIIDNRCIVPYNPKLLKKYQAHINIEWCNQSTSIKYLFKYMNKGYDRVTAIMVHDDNGTIYFSM
;
A
#
# COMPACT_ATOMS: atom_id res chain seq x y z
N MET A 1 11.03 9.45 -9.19
CA MET A 1 10.42 10.56 -8.41
C MET A 1 9.97 9.99 -7.08
N TYR A 2 10.18 10.68 -5.96
CA TYR A 2 9.69 10.22 -4.66
C TYR A 2 9.19 11.39 -3.83
N ILE A 3 8.20 11.14 -2.98
CA ILE A 3 7.68 12.10 -2.00
C ILE A 3 7.52 11.40 -0.67
N VAL A 4 8.02 12.06 0.38
CA VAL A 4 7.88 11.63 1.77
C VAL A 4 6.79 12.49 2.40
N GLU A 5 5.75 11.83 2.93
CA GLU A 5 4.69 12.45 3.72
C GLU A 5 4.65 11.81 5.11
N PHE A 6 4.12 12.52 6.10
CA PHE A 6 3.82 11.94 7.39
C PHE A 6 2.35 11.55 7.42
N GLN A 7 2.06 10.25 7.55
CA GLN A 7 0.70 9.79 7.76
C GLN A 7 0.21 10.21 9.15
N LYS A 8 -1.12 10.17 9.33
CA LYS A 8 -1.75 10.43 10.63
C LYS A 8 -1.05 9.59 11.70
N ARG A 9 -0.63 10.24 12.80
CA ARG A 9 0.22 9.72 13.90
C ARG A 9 1.74 9.83 13.69
N GLY A 10 2.20 10.57 12.68
CA GLY A 10 3.62 10.94 12.54
C GLY A 10 4.51 9.83 11.98
N LEU A 11 3.93 8.79 11.36
CA LEU A 11 4.72 7.76 10.70
C LEU A 11 5.11 8.24 9.29
N PRO A 12 6.41 8.16 8.92
CA PRO A 12 6.85 8.51 7.58
C PRO A 12 6.31 7.49 6.56
N HIS A 13 5.79 8.00 5.45
CA HIS A 13 5.27 7.24 4.33
C HIS A 13 5.85 7.80 3.03
N VAL A 14 6.28 6.90 2.14
CA VAL A 14 6.94 7.29 0.90
C VAL A 14 6.14 6.80 -0.29
N HIS A 15 5.80 7.71 -1.20
CA HIS A 15 5.35 7.37 -2.54
C HIS A 15 6.56 7.42 -3.47
N LEU A 16 6.95 6.29 -4.05
CA LEU A 16 8.10 6.17 -4.96
C LEU A 16 7.63 5.74 -6.35
N LEU A 17 7.85 6.61 -7.35
CA LEU A 17 7.67 6.29 -8.77
C LEU A 17 9.01 6.00 -9.44
N LEU A 18 9.14 4.80 -9.98
CA LEU A 18 10.26 4.39 -10.82
C LEU A 18 9.81 4.35 -12.29
N PHE A 19 10.47 5.14 -13.13
CA PHE A 19 10.30 5.06 -14.58
C PHE A 19 11.31 4.06 -15.13
N LEU A 20 10.81 3.04 -15.83
CA LEU A 20 11.63 2.02 -16.46
C LEU A 20 11.81 2.37 -17.95
N HIS A 21 12.98 2.03 -18.51
CA HIS A 21 13.27 2.28 -19.93
C HIS A 21 12.26 1.58 -20.85
N ALA A 22 11.96 2.21 -22.00
CA ALA A 22 10.87 1.87 -22.91
C ALA A 22 10.84 0.41 -23.44
N ASN A 23 11.97 -0.30 -23.45
CA ASN A 23 12.03 -1.71 -23.89
C ASN A 23 11.77 -2.73 -22.79
N LYS A 24 11.29 -2.32 -21.62
CA LYS A 24 10.93 -3.21 -20.51
C LYS A 24 9.43 -3.33 -20.33
N TYR A 25 8.69 -3.68 -21.37
CA TYR A 25 7.32 -4.19 -21.18
C TYR A 25 7.45 -5.61 -20.63
N PRO A 26 7.36 -5.82 -19.31
CA PRO A 26 7.52 -7.13 -18.75
C PRO A 26 6.26 -7.91 -19.12
N SER A 27 6.42 -9.14 -19.56
CA SER A 27 5.30 -10.06 -19.63
C SER A 27 4.65 -10.18 -18.24
N PRO A 28 3.39 -10.62 -18.12
CA PRO A 28 2.80 -10.93 -16.81
C PRO A 28 3.70 -11.82 -15.95
N ASN A 29 4.41 -12.77 -16.58
CA ASN A 29 5.40 -13.60 -15.89
C ASN A 29 6.57 -12.77 -15.34
N ASP A 30 7.12 -11.83 -16.11
CA ASP A 30 8.20 -10.97 -15.63
C ASP A 30 7.75 -10.08 -14.47
N ILE A 31 6.51 -9.58 -14.50
CA ILE A 31 5.91 -8.85 -13.38
C ILE A 31 5.82 -9.75 -12.14
N ASP A 32 5.35 -10.99 -12.30
CA ASP A 32 5.24 -11.96 -11.21
C ASP A 32 6.60 -12.36 -10.59
N HIS A 33 7.72 -12.15 -11.30
CA HIS A 33 9.07 -12.33 -10.74
C HIS A 33 9.54 -11.13 -9.90
N ILE A 34 8.94 -9.95 -10.12
CA ILE A 34 9.29 -8.71 -9.43
C ILE A 34 8.33 -8.43 -8.28
N ILE A 35 7.04 -8.67 -8.49
CA ILE A 35 5.96 -8.38 -7.55
C ILE A 35 5.26 -9.69 -7.21
N SER A 36 5.18 -9.99 -5.92
CA SER A 36 4.40 -11.10 -5.38
C SER A 36 3.24 -10.56 -4.57
N ALA A 37 2.10 -11.24 -4.65
CA ALA A 37 0.97 -11.02 -3.76
C ALA A 37 0.60 -12.32 -3.04
N GLU A 38 1.59 -13.18 -2.79
CA GLU A 38 1.43 -14.52 -2.22
C GLU A 38 2.23 -14.67 -0.91
N ILE A 39 1.71 -15.51 -0.02
CA ILE A 39 2.40 -16.00 1.18
C ILE A 39 3.58 -16.86 0.72
N PRO A 40 4.82 -16.51 1.09
CA PRO A 40 6.00 -17.30 0.73
C PRO A 40 6.01 -18.62 1.52
N SER A 41 6.80 -19.58 1.06
CA SER A 41 6.98 -20.85 1.78
C SER A 41 7.77 -20.60 3.06
N GLN A 42 7.17 -20.92 4.22
CA GLN A 42 7.84 -20.80 5.51
C GLN A 42 9.08 -21.69 5.61
N LYS A 43 9.07 -22.84 4.91
CA LYS A 43 10.20 -23.78 4.86
C LYS A 43 11.37 -23.21 4.05
N ASP A 44 11.08 -22.57 2.92
CA ASP A 44 12.11 -22.14 1.97
C ASP A 44 12.68 -20.76 2.32
N ASP A 45 11.86 -19.88 2.91
CA ASP A 45 12.29 -18.54 3.33
C ASP A 45 11.51 -18.07 4.58
N GLN A 46 11.96 -18.52 5.74
CA GLN A 46 11.33 -18.22 7.03
C GLN A 46 11.35 -16.71 7.35
N GLU A 47 12.41 -16.00 6.94
CA GLU A 47 12.53 -14.56 7.15
C GLU A 47 11.45 -13.82 6.35
N LEU A 48 11.35 -14.09 5.05
CA LEU A 48 10.36 -13.46 4.20
C LEU A 48 8.94 -13.77 4.68
N TYR A 49 8.67 -15.01 5.11
CA TYR A 49 7.38 -15.38 5.69
C TYR A 49 7.01 -14.49 6.88
N LYS A 50 7.92 -14.32 7.85
CA LYS A 50 7.69 -13.46 9.02
C LYS A 50 7.45 -12.01 8.61
N LEU A 51 8.22 -11.49 7.66
CA LEU A 51 8.05 -10.13 7.16
C LEU A 51 6.70 -9.93 6.45
N VAL A 52 6.27 -10.89 5.62
CA VAL A 52 4.95 -10.85 4.96
C VAL A 52 3.83 -10.89 5.99
N GLN A 53 3.92 -11.77 6.99
CA GLN A 53 2.95 -11.85 8.08
C GLN A 53 2.82 -10.52 8.87
N ASN A 54 3.96 -9.91 9.20
CA ASN A 54 3.99 -8.72 10.02
C ASN A 54 3.55 -7.48 9.25
N HIS A 55 4.04 -7.33 8.01
CA HIS A 55 3.93 -6.08 7.26
C HIS A 55 2.92 -6.14 6.12
N MET A 56 2.72 -7.29 5.46
CA MET A 56 2.00 -7.35 4.17
C MET A 56 0.62 -7.99 4.22
N VAL A 57 0.10 -8.25 5.41
CA VAL A 57 -1.28 -8.68 5.60
C VAL A 57 -2.16 -7.44 5.72
N HIS A 58 -3.07 -7.23 4.75
CA HIS A 58 -4.10 -6.21 4.87
C HIS A 58 -5.02 -6.54 6.06
N GLY A 59 -5.58 -5.51 6.71
CA GLY A 59 -6.62 -5.70 7.72
C GLY A 59 -7.81 -6.49 7.15
N PRO A 60 -8.53 -7.27 7.97
CA PRO A 60 -9.56 -8.19 7.51
C PRO A 60 -10.59 -7.46 6.63
N CYS A 61 -10.91 -8.08 5.50
CA CYS A 61 -11.91 -7.64 4.55
C CYS A 61 -12.63 -8.87 3.97
N GLY A 62 -13.52 -8.68 3.00
CA GLY A 62 -14.29 -9.79 2.48
C GLY A 62 -15.35 -10.24 3.48
N ILE A 63 -15.55 -11.55 3.50
CA ILE A 63 -16.47 -12.24 4.41
C ILE A 63 -16.04 -12.05 5.87
N LEU A 64 -14.74 -11.90 6.13
CA LEU A 64 -14.18 -11.72 7.48
C LEU A 64 -14.52 -10.35 8.08
N ARG A 65 -14.75 -9.34 7.22
CA ARG A 65 -15.20 -8.01 7.65
C ARG A 65 -15.97 -7.33 6.52
N PRO A 66 -17.26 -7.65 6.36
CA PRO A 66 -18.09 -7.12 5.26
C PRO A 66 -18.24 -5.61 5.29
N THR A 67 -18.05 -5.00 6.47
CA THR A 67 -18.14 -3.55 6.70
C THR A 67 -16.87 -2.79 6.33
N SER A 68 -15.78 -3.48 5.96
CA SER A 68 -14.53 -2.81 5.56
C SER A 68 -14.75 -1.95 4.30
N PRO A 69 -14.13 -0.76 4.19
CA PRO A 69 -14.37 0.18 3.08
C PRO A 69 -14.17 -0.43 1.69
N CYS A 70 -13.22 -1.36 1.53
CA CYS A 70 -12.95 -2.03 0.26
C CYS A 70 -14.10 -2.97 -0.20
N MET A 71 -15.02 -3.35 0.70
CA MET A 71 -16.18 -4.18 0.34
C MET A 71 -17.26 -3.40 -0.39
N ARG A 72 -17.31 -2.06 -0.26
CA ARG A 72 -18.30 -1.24 -0.96
C ARG A 72 -18.16 -1.29 -2.48
N ASN A 73 -16.95 -1.52 -2.99
CA ASN A 73 -16.67 -1.55 -4.44
C ASN A 73 -16.24 -2.92 -4.97
N ARG A 74 -16.47 -4.00 -4.20
CA ARG A 74 -15.94 -5.36 -4.42
C ARG A 74 -14.40 -5.36 -4.37
N CYS A 75 -13.81 -6.35 -3.69
CA CYS A 75 -12.34 -6.50 -3.61
C CYS A 75 -11.66 -6.78 -4.96
N ASN A 76 -12.43 -6.82 -6.06
CA ASN A 76 -11.96 -6.89 -7.42
C ASN A 76 -12.06 -5.47 -7.99
N GLY A 77 -11.03 -4.66 -7.75
CA GLY A 77 -11.03 -3.26 -8.18
C GLY A 77 -10.99 -3.16 -9.70
N ASP A 78 -12.08 -2.66 -10.29
CA ASP A 78 -12.10 -2.27 -11.70
C ASP A 78 -11.03 -1.19 -11.95
N GLY A 79 -10.06 -1.49 -12.82
CA GLY A 79 -9.02 -0.55 -13.26
C GLY A 79 -7.66 -0.60 -12.53
N TYR A 80 -7.43 -1.58 -11.64
CA TYR A 80 -6.11 -1.82 -11.04
C TYR A 80 -5.48 -3.12 -11.58
N PRO A 81 -4.13 -3.21 -11.62
CA PRO A 81 -3.45 -4.44 -12.04
C PRO A 81 -3.82 -5.61 -11.11
N ALA A 82 -4.35 -6.68 -11.69
CA ALA A 82 -4.58 -7.92 -10.97
C ALA A 82 -3.29 -8.75 -10.93
N TYR A 83 -2.66 -8.83 -9.76
CA TYR A 83 -1.49 -9.68 -9.55
C TYR A 83 -1.88 -11.15 -9.39
N ARG A 84 -0.97 -12.05 -9.75
CA ARG A 84 -1.15 -13.49 -9.53
C ARG A 84 -1.27 -13.78 -8.03
N ARG A 85 -2.37 -14.46 -7.68
CA ARG A 85 -2.68 -14.93 -6.31
C ARG A 85 -3.15 -16.38 -6.38
N ARG A 86 -2.23 -17.33 -6.52
CA ARG A 86 -2.56 -18.76 -6.60
C ARG A 86 -3.12 -19.25 -5.26
N ASN A 87 -4.05 -20.19 -5.29
CA ASN A 87 -4.39 -20.95 -4.10
C ASN A 87 -3.28 -21.99 -3.84
N THR A 88 -2.32 -21.62 -2.99
CA THR A 88 -1.17 -22.48 -2.65
C THR A 88 -1.41 -23.33 -1.40
N GLY A 89 -2.59 -23.23 -0.77
CA GLY A 89 -2.89 -23.85 0.52
C GLY A 89 -2.18 -23.22 1.72
N ARG A 90 -1.28 -22.25 1.51
CA ARG A 90 -0.57 -21.54 2.59
C ARG A 90 -1.49 -20.53 3.27
N THR A 91 -1.39 -20.45 4.58
CA THR A 91 -2.14 -19.51 5.40
C THR A 91 -1.29 -18.89 6.50
N ILE A 92 -1.75 -17.76 7.01
CA ILE A 92 -1.20 -17.04 8.17
C ILE A 92 -2.34 -16.86 9.16
N THR A 93 -2.10 -17.14 10.43
CA THR A 93 -3.05 -16.80 11.51
C THR A 93 -2.67 -15.46 12.11
N LYS A 94 -3.58 -14.48 12.05
CA LYS A 94 -3.39 -13.15 12.65
C LYS A 94 -4.63 -12.80 13.46
N ASN A 95 -4.47 -12.57 14.76
CA ASN A 95 -5.58 -12.28 15.70
C ASN A 95 -6.73 -13.31 15.64
N GLY A 96 -6.39 -14.60 15.57
CA GLY A 96 -7.37 -15.69 15.46
C GLY A 96 -8.03 -15.85 14.07
N ILE A 97 -7.69 -15.00 13.11
CA ILE A 97 -8.22 -15.06 11.74
C ILE A 97 -7.22 -15.80 10.84
N ILE A 98 -7.71 -16.76 10.06
CA ILE A 98 -6.95 -17.45 9.02
C ILE A 98 -6.97 -16.62 7.74
N ILE A 99 -5.79 -16.33 7.23
CA ILE A 99 -5.57 -15.40 6.11
C ILE A 99 -4.81 -16.15 5.03
N ASP A 100 -5.23 -15.98 3.77
CA ASP A 100 -4.58 -16.58 2.60
C ASP A 100 -4.07 -15.50 1.64
N ASN A 101 -3.62 -15.95 0.45
CA ASN A 101 -3.06 -15.10 -0.60
C ASN A 101 -3.99 -13.97 -1.06
N ARG A 102 -5.29 -13.98 -0.76
CA ARG A 102 -6.24 -12.91 -1.17
C ARG A 102 -6.07 -11.63 -0.36
N CYS A 103 -5.50 -11.72 0.84
CA CYS A 103 -5.34 -10.59 1.76
C CYS A 103 -3.92 -10.03 1.80
N ILE A 104 -3.02 -10.53 0.95
CA ILE A 104 -1.63 -10.08 0.90
C ILE A 104 -1.52 -8.84 0.03
N VAL A 105 -0.92 -7.77 0.56
CA VAL A 105 -0.62 -6.57 -0.21
C VAL A 105 0.53 -6.90 -1.18
N PRO A 106 0.46 -6.53 -2.48
CA PRO A 106 1.55 -6.77 -3.42
C PRO A 106 2.88 -6.16 -2.97
N TYR A 107 3.95 -6.94 -3.02
CA TYR A 107 5.27 -6.58 -2.51
C TYR A 107 6.40 -7.12 -3.39
N ASN A 108 7.59 -6.54 -3.27
CA ASN A 108 8.82 -7.12 -3.83
C ASN A 108 9.62 -7.77 -2.69
N PRO A 109 9.98 -9.07 -2.77
CA PRO A 109 10.69 -9.78 -1.71
C PRO A 109 11.99 -9.10 -1.27
N LYS A 110 12.79 -8.59 -2.21
CA LYS A 110 14.08 -7.94 -1.91
C LYS A 110 13.87 -6.61 -1.19
N LEU A 111 12.91 -5.81 -1.64
CA LEU A 111 12.60 -4.52 -1.01
C LEU A 111 12.00 -4.71 0.39
N LEU A 112 11.13 -5.70 0.55
CA LEU A 112 10.55 -6.03 1.86
C LEU A 112 11.63 -6.46 2.86
N LYS A 113 12.57 -7.33 2.46
CA LYS A 113 13.71 -7.70 3.30
C LYS A 113 14.60 -6.50 3.65
N LYS A 114 14.84 -5.61 2.68
CA LYS A 114 15.69 -4.43 2.87
C LYS A 114 15.09 -3.41 3.85
N TYR A 115 13.80 -3.10 3.72
CA TYR A 115 13.18 -2.00 4.47
C TYR A 115 12.34 -2.45 5.66
N GLN A 116 11.95 -3.72 5.73
CA GLN A 116 11.19 -4.31 6.85
C GLN A 116 9.99 -3.46 7.28
N ALA A 117 9.25 -2.97 6.29
CA ALA A 117 8.12 -2.06 6.47
C ALA A 117 6.95 -2.51 5.59
N HIS A 118 5.78 -1.91 5.81
CA HIS A 118 4.66 -2.10 4.89
C HIS A 118 4.97 -1.41 3.56
N ILE A 119 5.11 -2.18 2.48
CA ILE A 119 5.35 -1.70 1.12
C ILE A 119 4.26 -2.22 0.19
N ASN A 120 3.48 -1.33 -0.42
CA ASN A 120 2.59 -1.69 -1.52
C ASN A 120 3.28 -1.34 -2.85
N ILE A 121 3.55 -2.33 -3.70
CA ILE A 121 4.19 -2.12 -5.00
C ILE A 121 3.20 -2.37 -6.11
N GLU A 122 3.08 -1.39 -7.00
CA GLU A 122 2.20 -1.49 -8.15
C GLU A 122 2.93 -1.26 -9.47
N TRP A 123 2.63 -2.09 -10.47
CA TRP A 123 3.01 -1.90 -11.86
C TRP A 123 2.01 -0.99 -12.56
N CYS A 124 2.39 0.28 -12.75
CA CYS A 124 1.53 1.28 -13.36
C CYS A 124 1.75 1.35 -14.88
N ASN A 125 0.95 0.63 -15.67
CA ASN A 125 0.93 0.77 -17.13
C ASN A 125 -0.38 1.37 -17.69
N GLN A 126 -1.35 1.67 -16.83
CA GLN A 126 -2.62 2.28 -17.22
C GLN A 126 -2.65 3.76 -16.83
N SER A 127 -3.32 4.57 -17.64
CA SER A 127 -3.49 6.01 -17.41
C SER A 127 -4.13 6.32 -16.05
N THR A 128 -5.04 5.46 -15.58
CA THR A 128 -5.66 5.53 -14.25
C THR A 128 -4.64 5.38 -13.12
N SER A 129 -3.76 4.39 -13.20
CA SER A 129 -2.70 4.15 -12.20
C SER A 129 -1.71 5.31 -12.15
N ILE A 130 -1.35 5.88 -13.31
CA ILE A 130 -0.49 7.06 -13.41
C ILE A 130 -1.19 8.27 -12.76
N LYS A 131 -2.47 8.50 -13.06
CA LYS A 131 -3.26 9.59 -12.49
C LYS A 131 -3.39 9.47 -10.97
N TYR A 132 -3.63 8.25 -10.48
CA TYR A 132 -3.65 7.94 -9.05
C TYR A 132 -2.32 8.29 -8.38
N LEU A 133 -1.20 7.94 -9.02
CA LEU A 133 0.10 8.23 -8.45
C LEU A 133 0.41 9.74 -8.42
N PHE A 134 0.11 10.46 -9.51
CA PHE A 134 0.24 11.91 -9.55
C PHE A 134 -0.67 12.61 -8.53
N LYS A 135 -1.81 12.02 -8.19
CA LYS A 135 -2.67 12.52 -7.11
C LYS A 135 -1.96 12.49 -5.76
N TYR A 136 -1.19 11.46 -5.42
CA TYR A 136 -0.45 11.40 -4.16
C TYR A 136 0.81 12.25 -4.20
N MET A 137 1.50 12.27 -5.34
CA MET A 137 2.70 13.09 -5.47
C MET A 137 2.38 14.59 -5.42
N ASN A 138 1.31 15.02 -6.09
CA ASN A 138 0.89 16.43 -6.07
C ASN A 138 -0.20 16.72 -5.04
N LYS A 139 -0.42 15.81 -4.09
CA LYS A 139 -1.29 16.13 -2.96
C LYS A 139 -0.57 17.22 -2.19
N GLY A 140 -1.04 18.47 -2.34
CA GLY A 140 -0.47 19.59 -1.63
C GLY A 140 -0.44 19.31 -0.14
N TYR A 141 0.52 19.92 0.56
CA TYR A 141 0.62 19.82 2.01
C TYR A 141 -0.74 20.07 2.66
N ASP A 142 -1.08 19.29 3.69
CA ASP A 142 -2.25 19.58 4.53
C ASP A 142 -2.07 21.00 5.06
N ARG A 143 -2.85 21.93 4.51
CA ARG A 143 -2.83 23.34 4.89
C ARG A 143 -3.52 23.45 6.24
N VAL A 144 -2.75 23.82 7.27
CA VAL A 144 -3.31 24.36 8.50
C VAL A 144 -3.57 25.85 8.26
N THR A 145 -4.83 26.23 8.22
CA THR A 145 -5.23 27.64 8.19
C THR A 145 -5.32 28.11 9.63
N ALA A 146 -4.32 28.85 10.10
CA ALA A 146 -4.43 29.58 11.36
C ALA A 146 -5.09 30.93 11.07
N ILE A 147 -6.22 31.21 11.70
CA ILE A 147 -6.89 32.51 11.60
C ILE A 147 -6.43 33.34 12.79
N MET A 148 -5.86 34.51 12.49
CA MET A 148 -5.48 35.50 13.50
C MET A 148 -6.69 36.41 13.72
N VAL A 149 -7.34 36.31 14.88
CA VAL A 149 -8.50 37.12 15.23
C VAL A 149 -8.06 38.13 16.28
N HIS A 150 -8.33 39.42 16.04
CA HIS A 150 -8.15 40.48 17.02
C HIS A 150 -9.48 40.72 17.74
N ASP A 151 -9.43 40.83 19.07
CA ASP A 151 -10.53 41.48 19.80
C ASP A 151 -10.37 43.00 19.82
N ASP A 152 -11.43 43.66 20.28
CA ASP A 152 -11.50 45.11 20.44
C ASP A 152 -10.45 45.66 21.45
N ASN A 153 -9.82 44.78 22.25
CA ASN A 153 -8.75 45.13 23.18
C ASN A 153 -7.35 44.94 22.58
N GLY A 154 -7.23 44.57 21.30
CA GLY A 154 -5.95 44.34 20.62
C GLY A 154 -5.29 43.00 20.95
N THR A 155 -5.95 42.12 21.69
CA THR A 155 -5.45 40.78 21.99
C THR A 155 -5.56 39.91 20.75
N ILE A 156 -4.46 39.22 20.42
CA ILE A 156 -4.38 38.30 19.28
C ILE A 156 -4.67 36.88 19.76
N TYR A 157 -5.64 36.23 19.13
CA TYR A 157 -5.92 34.81 19.34
C TYR A 157 -5.69 34.03 18.05
N PHE A 158 -5.09 32.85 18.18
CA PHE A 158 -4.94 31.90 17.09
C PHE A 158 -6.06 30.86 17.19
N SER A 159 -6.93 30.80 16.19
CA SER A 159 -7.88 29.68 16.02
C SER A 159 -7.36 28.75 14.93
N MET A 160 -7.38 27.43 15.22
CA MET A 160 -7.11 26.33 14.29
C MET A 160 -8.41 25.62 13.89
#